data_AF-A0A9W6RTD4-F1
#
_entry.id   AF-A0A9W6RTD4-F1
#
_cell.length_a   1.000
_cell.length_b   1.000
_cell.length_c   1.000
_cell.angle_alpha   90.00
_cell.angle_beta   90.00
_cell.angle_gamma   90.00
#
_symmetry.space_group_name_H-M   'P 1'
#
loop_
_entity.id
_entity.type
_entity.pdbx_description
1 polymer ?
#
loop_
_entity_poly.entity_id
_entity_poly.type
_entity_poly.pdbx_seq_one_letter_code
_entity_poly.pdbx_strand_id
1 'polypeptide(L)'
;MELAAPARRRFAEAAGRDAVVEVLYPVDSLYDEVAGALTLTPTAADGLIRFATELTRRLPATYAALAAGDIDYAKTRTIWHATDQVDEKLTSTVEAKVPPKAPEQTTGQIRAKIRRLIKEVISPRSC
;
A
#
# COMPACT_ATOMS: atom_id res chain seq x y z
N MET A 1 24.26 11.99 28.67
CA MET A 1 24.00 10.97 27.64
C MET A 1 22.99 11.58 26.68
N GLU A 2 23.51 12.40 25.78
CA GLU A 2 22.76 13.31 24.92
C GLU A 2 22.75 12.69 23.52
N LEU A 3 21.61 12.17 23.08
CA LEU A 3 21.43 11.66 21.73
C LEU A 3 21.13 12.86 20.83
N ALA A 4 22.13 13.22 20.04
CA ALA A 4 22.08 14.27 19.03
C ALA A 4 20.95 14.02 18.03
N ALA A 5 20.15 15.07 17.77
CA ALA A 5 19.15 15.11 16.71
C ALA A 5 19.73 15.79 15.46
N PRO A 6 19.93 15.10 14.32
CA PRO A 6 20.36 15.74 13.10
C PRO A 6 19.27 15.67 12.03
N ALA A 7 18.34 16.64 11.99
CA ALA A 7 17.41 16.75 10.85
C ALA A 7 16.82 18.16 10.61
N ARG A 8 17.29 19.21 11.30
CA ARG A 8 16.69 20.56 11.17
C ARG A 8 17.51 21.58 10.37
N ARG A 9 18.55 21.17 9.62
CA ARG A 9 19.54 22.14 9.06
C ARG A 9 19.83 22.11 7.56
N ARG A 10 19.02 21.51 6.68
CA ARG A 10 19.33 21.51 5.22
C ARG A 10 18.18 21.84 4.25
N PHE A 11 17.24 22.71 4.63
CA PHE A 11 16.27 23.27 3.67
C PHE A 11 16.26 24.80 3.61
N ALA A 12 17.25 25.47 4.20
CA ALA A 12 17.30 26.93 4.24
C ALA A 12 18.67 27.46 3.77
N GLU A 13 19.09 27.12 2.55
CA GLU A 13 20.09 27.92 1.82
C GLU A 13 20.06 27.63 0.32
N ALA A 14 19.05 28.19 -0.37
CA ALA A 14 19.08 28.38 -1.82
C ALA A 14 18.11 29.51 -2.19
N ALA A 15 18.47 30.74 -1.85
CA ALA A 15 17.77 31.94 -2.30
C ALA A 15 18.72 32.80 -3.14
N GLY A 16 18.94 32.37 -4.39
CA GLY A 16 19.50 33.18 -5.47
C GLY A 16 18.45 33.31 -6.57
N ARG A 17 18.13 34.55 -6.97
CA ARG A 17 17.08 34.87 -7.96
C ARG A 17 17.51 34.41 -9.36
N ASP A 18 16.56 33.86 -10.11
CA ASP A 18 16.64 33.33 -11.49
C ASP A 18 17.10 31.88 -11.71
N ALA A 19 17.03 31.03 -10.68
CA ALA A 19 16.94 29.59 -10.95
C ALA A 19 15.47 29.21 -11.14
N VAL A 20 15.08 28.85 -12.37
CA VAL A 20 13.98 27.89 -12.54
C VAL A 20 14.35 26.68 -11.69
N VAL A 21 13.71 26.56 -10.52
CA VAL A 21 13.83 25.36 -9.70
C VAL A 21 13.11 24.29 -10.50
N GLU A 22 13.85 23.62 -11.38
CA GLU A 22 13.45 22.32 -11.86
C GLU A 22 13.46 21.44 -10.62
N VAL A 23 12.32 21.39 -9.93
CA VAL A 23 12.11 20.44 -8.87
C VAL A 23 12.03 19.08 -9.56
N LEU A 24 13.20 18.51 -9.82
CA LEU A 24 13.36 17.10 -10.02
C LEU A 24 12.95 16.49 -8.69
N TYR A 25 11.67 16.16 -8.51
CA TYR A 25 11.21 15.36 -7.39
C TYR A 25 11.69 13.94 -7.67
N PRO A 26 12.81 13.46 -7.10
CA PRO A 26 13.18 12.08 -7.28
C PRO A 26 12.19 11.32 -6.41
N VAL A 27 11.40 10.43 -7.00
CA VAL A 27 10.54 9.51 -6.23
C VAL A 27 11.33 8.74 -5.16
N ASP A 28 12.65 8.64 -5.30
CA ASP A 28 13.59 8.13 -4.30
C ASP A 28 13.59 8.94 -2.98
N SER A 29 13.32 10.25 -3.03
CA SER A 29 13.28 11.12 -1.85
C SER A 29 12.11 10.81 -0.92
N LEU A 30 10.97 10.41 -1.49
CA LEU A 30 9.75 10.18 -0.68
C LEU A 30 9.93 9.03 0.30
N TYR A 31 10.59 7.95 -0.11
CA TYR A 31 10.84 6.79 0.75
C TYR A 31 11.81 7.13 1.88
N ASP A 32 12.88 7.88 1.57
CA ASP A 32 13.87 8.30 2.56
C ASP A 32 13.30 9.33 3.55
N GLU A 33 12.45 10.24 3.08
CA GLU A 33 11.72 11.19 3.94
C GLU A 33 10.75 10.47 4.88
N VAL A 34 9.94 9.54 4.36
CA VAL A 34 9.02 8.73 5.17
C VAL A 34 9.78 7.82 6.13
N ALA A 35 10.89 7.23 5.69
CA ALA A 35 11.77 6.40 6.52
C ALA A 35 12.33 7.22 7.70
N GLY A 36 12.89 8.40 7.42
CA GLY A 36 13.41 9.31 8.45
C GLY A 36 12.32 9.80 9.40
N ALA A 37 11.14 10.18 8.89
CA ALA A 37 10.04 10.71 9.68
C ALA A 37 9.39 9.66 10.60
N LEU A 38 9.27 8.41 10.13
CA LEU A 38 8.61 7.32 10.87
C LEU A 38 9.60 6.40 11.60
N THR A 39 10.90 6.69 11.55
CA THR A 39 11.97 5.82 12.11
C THR A 39 11.89 4.40 11.54
N LEU A 40 11.77 4.30 10.21
CA LEU A 40 11.72 3.05 9.46
C LEU A 40 12.98 2.88 8.62
N THR A 41 13.23 1.65 8.16
CA THR A 41 14.19 1.42 7.08
C THR A 41 13.58 1.89 5.75
N PRO A 42 14.38 2.28 4.75
CA PRO A 42 13.86 2.64 3.41
C PRO A 42 12.97 1.55 2.81
N THR A 43 13.34 0.28 2.96
CA THR A 43 12.52 -0.86 2.49
C THR A 43 11.17 -0.95 3.21
N ALA A 44 11.12 -0.67 4.51
CA ALA A 44 9.86 -0.66 5.25
C ALA A 44 8.98 0.53 4.83
N ALA A 45 9.57 1.70 4.59
CA ALA A 45 8.86 2.87 4.07
C ALA A 45 8.30 2.61 2.67
N ASP A 46 9.08 2.02 1.76
CA ASP A 46 8.63 1.59 0.43
C ASP A 46 7.42 0.64 0.53
N GLY A 47 7.53 -0.40 1.37
CA GLY A 47 6.43 -1.32 1.59
C GLY A 47 5.14 -0.64 2.08
N LEU A 48 5.25 0.34 2.97
CA LEU A 48 4.09 1.09 3.47
C LEU A 48 3.50 2.03 2.42
N ILE A 49 4.34 2.75 1.67
CA ILE A 49 3.90 3.65 0.60
C ILE A 49 3.20 2.85 -0.50
N ARG A 50 3.77 1.72 -0.92
CA ARG A 50 3.14 0.81 -1.89
C ARG A 50 1.82 0.27 -1.38
N PHE A 51 1.78 -0.21 -0.14
CA PHE A 51 0.54 -0.70 0.49
C PHE A 51 -0.56 0.38 0.51
N ALA A 52 -0.25 1.60 0.96
CA ALA A 52 -1.21 2.70 1.03
C ALA A 52 -1.68 3.16 -0.37
N THR A 53 -0.76 3.20 -1.34
CA THR A 53 -1.06 3.58 -2.72
C THR A 53 -1.98 2.55 -3.40
N GLU A 54 -1.67 1.26 -3.24
CA GLU A 54 -2.50 0.18 -3.81
C GLU A 54 -3.90 0.15 -3.18
N LEU A 55 -4.01 0.35 -1.86
CA LEU A 55 -5.30 0.41 -1.18
C LEU A 55 -6.20 1.54 -1.71
N THR A 56 -5.62 2.72 -1.96
CA THR A 56 -6.40 3.87 -2.42
C THR A 56 -6.73 3.82 -3.91
N ARG A 57 -5.93 3.11 -4.72
CA ARG A 57 -6.10 3.08 -6.18
C ARG A 57 -6.82 1.84 -6.69
N ARG A 58 -6.45 0.66 -6.20
CA ARG A 58 -6.91 -0.65 -6.73
C ARG A 58 -7.82 -1.40 -5.78
N LEU A 59 -7.78 -1.08 -4.48
CA LEU A 59 -8.58 -1.76 -3.46
C LEU A 59 -9.45 -0.80 -2.61
N PRO A 60 -10.26 0.09 -3.23
CA PRO A 60 -10.98 1.15 -2.51
C PRO A 60 -12.05 0.65 -1.52
N ALA A 61 -12.73 -0.47 -1.79
CA ALA A 61 -13.67 -1.10 -0.87
C ALA A 61 -12.95 -1.80 0.30
N THR A 62 -11.78 -2.41 0.05
CA THR A 62 -10.91 -2.91 1.11
C THR A 62 -10.42 -1.76 2.00
N TYR A 63 -10.02 -0.63 1.40
CA TYR A 63 -9.64 0.57 2.14
C TYR A 63 -10.81 1.11 2.98
N ALA A 64 -12.02 1.21 2.41
CA ALA A 64 -13.21 1.65 3.13
C ALA A 64 -13.51 0.76 4.35
N ALA A 65 -13.42 -0.56 4.20
CA ALA A 65 -13.62 -1.50 5.31
C ALA A 65 -12.54 -1.36 6.40
N LEU A 66 -11.27 -1.12 6.03
CA LEU A 66 -10.21 -0.85 7.00
C LEU A 66 -10.46 0.47 7.73
N ALA A 67 -10.83 1.53 7.01
CA ALA A 67 -11.09 2.85 7.56
C ALA A 67 -12.31 2.86 8.51
N ALA A 68 -13.32 2.03 8.22
CA ALA A 68 -14.47 1.81 9.09
C ALA A 68 -14.15 0.95 10.33
N GLY A 69 -13.02 0.25 10.34
CA GLY A 69 -12.65 -0.68 11.41
C GLY A 69 -13.32 -2.07 11.29
N ASP A 70 -14.01 -2.36 10.18
CA ASP A 70 -14.66 -3.66 9.93
C ASP A 70 -13.65 -4.78 9.70
N ILE A 71 -12.47 -4.43 9.19
CA ILE A 71 -11.33 -5.33 9.03
C ILE A 71 -10.07 -4.72 9.64
N ASP A 72 -9.23 -5.57 10.19
CA ASP A 72 -7.93 -5.18 10.75
C ASP A 72 -6.82 -5.17 9.69
N TYR A 73 -5.66 -4.62 10.08
CA TYR A 73 -4.48 -4.56 9.23
C TYR A 73 -4.02 -5.94 8.70
N ALA A 74 -4.17 -7.01 9.47
CA ALA A 74 -3.73 -8.35 9.05
C ALA A 74 -4.64 -8.92 7.94
N LYS A 75 -5.95 -8.68 8.03
CA LYS A 75 -6.92 -9.00 6.97
C LYS A 75 -6.65 -8.18 5.72
N THR A 76 -6.48 -6.87 5.86
CA THR A 76 -6.17 -5.97 4.74
C THR A 76 -4.88 -6.36 4.04
N ARG A 77 -3.81 -6.62 4.80
CA ARG A 77 -2.52 -7.04 4.25
C ARG A 77 -2.59 -8.40 3.56
N THR A 78 -3.47 -9.30 4.03
CA THR A 78 -3.73 -10.58 3.36
C THR A 78 -4.38 -10.38 1.99
N ILE A 79 -5.30 -9.44 1.86
CA ILE A 79 -5.94 -9.09 0.58
C ILE A 79 -4.90 -8.47 -0.36
N TRP A 80 -4.18 -7.44 0.11
CA TRP A 80 -3.15 -6.75 -0.68
C TRP A 80 -2.06 -7.70 -1.19
N HIS A 81 -1.51 -8.58 -0.34
CA HIS A 81 -0.48 -9.53 -0.78
C HIS A 81 -0.97 -10.47 -1.90
N ALA A 82 -2.26 -10.75 -1.98
CA ALA A 82 -2.80 -11.58 -3.03
C ALA A 82 -3.08 -10.83 -4.34
N THR A 83 -3.12 -9.49 -4.31
CA THR A 83 -3.44 -8.64 -5.45
C THR A 83 -2.25 -7.81 -5.96
N ASP A 84 -1.19 -7.63 -5.17
CA ASP A 84 -0.03 -6.78 -5.50
C ASP A 84 0.74 -7.26 -6.75
N GLN A 85 0.68 -8.54 -7.10
CA GLN A 85 1.44 -9.14 -8.20
C GLN A 85 0.55 -9.77 -9.28
N VAL A 86 -0.73 -9.38 -9.34
CA VAL A 86 -1.69 -9.95 -10.31
C VAL A 86 -2.33 -8.89 -11.19
N ASP A 87 -2.85 -9.34 -12.33
CA ASP A 87 -3.51 -8.49 -13.32
C ASP A 87 -4.78 -7.84 -12.76
N GLU A 88 -5.25 -6.81 -13.48
CA GLU A 88 -6.38 -6.01 -13.05
C GLU A 88 -7.70 -6.79 -13.01
N LYS A 89 -7.88 -7.81 -13.85
CA LYS A 89 -9.10 -8.63 -13.88
C LYS A 89 -9.23 -9.43 -12.59
N LEU A 90 -8.14 -10.06 -12.13
CA LEU A 90 -8.14 -10.78 -10.88
C LEU A 90 -8.25 -9.84 -9.68
N THR A 91 -7.54 -8.71 -9.68
CA THR A 91 -7.63 -7.69 -8.62
C THR A 91 -9.05 -7.18 -8.45
N SER A 92 -9.69 -6.74 -9.54
CA SER A 92 -11.10 -6.30 -9.53
C SER A 92 -12.04 -7.41 -9.04
N THR A 93 -11.78 -8.67 -9.38
CA THR A 93 -12.59 -9.81 -8.91
C THR A 93 -12.44 -10.03 -7.40
N VAL A 94 -11.22 -9.95 -6.88
CA VAL A 94 -10.94 -10.07 -5.44
C VAL A 94 -11.59 -8.91 -4.69
N GLU A 95 -11.43 -7.69 -5.20
CA GLU A 95 -11.94 -6.47 -4.58
C GLU A 95 -13.47 -6.42 -4.53
N ALA A 96 -14.15 -6.90 -5.56
CA ALA A 96 -15.61 -6.98 -5.55
C ALA A 96 -16.15 -8.07 -4.60
N LYS A 97 -15.44 -9.19 -4.46
CA LYS A 97 -15.98 -10.39 -3.80
C LYS A 97 -15.50 -10.58 -2.37
N VAL A 98 -14.33 -10.10 -1.99
CA VAL A 98 -13.72 -10.38 -0.67
C VAL A 98 -14.22 -9.44 0.43
N PRO A 99 -14.13 -8.10 0.31
CA PRO A 99 -14.48 -7.15 1.36
C PRO A 99 -15.86 -7.38 1.99
N PRO A 100 -16.95 -7.68 1.25
CA PRO A 100 -18.28 -7.84 1.83
C PRO A 100 -18.42 -8.94 2.88
N LYS A 101 -17.52 -9.93 2.91
CA LYS A 101 -17.53 -11.01 3.93
C LYS A 101 -16.28 -11.05 4.80
N ALA A 102 -15.29 -10.19 4.55
CA ALA A 102 -14.04 -10.18 5.28
C ALA A 102 -14.19 -9.90 6.80
N PRO A 103 -15.17 -9.10 7.28
CA PRO A 103 -15.35 -8.84 8.71
C PRO A 103 -15.59 -10.12 9.51
N GLU A 104 -16.37 -11.05 8.97
CA GLU A 104 -16.74 -12.33 9.60
C GLU A 104 -15.71 -13.44 9.38
N GLN A 105 -14.65 -13.17 8.62
CA GLN A 105 -13.68 -14.17 8.21
C GLN A 105 -12.32 -14.01 8.90
N THR A 106 -11.70 -15.14 9.24
CA THR A 106 -10.28 -15.17 9.62
C THR A 106 -9.39 -14.93 8.40
N THR A 107 -8.15 -14.51 8.62
CA THR A 107 -7.16 -14.36 7.55
C THR A 107 -6.95 -15.66 6.76
N GLY A 108 -7.05 -16.83 7.41
CA GLY A 108 -7.02 -18.14 6.76
C GLY A 108 -8.20 -18.37 5.81
N GLN A 109 -9.42 -18.02 6.22
CA GLN A 109 -10.62 -18.10 5.38
C GLN A 109 -10.57 -17.12 4.20
N ILE A 110 -10.04 -15.91 4.42
CA ILE A 110 -9.80 -14.93 3.35
C ILE A 110 -8.82 -15.49 2.32
N ARG A 111 -7.67 -16.05 2.75
CA ARG A 111 -6.72 -16.71 1.83
C ARG A 111 -7.36 -17.85 1.05
N ALA A 112 -8.16 -18.69 1.71
CA ALA A 112 -8.85 -19.79 1.05
C ALA A 112 -9.85 -19.29 -0.01
N LYS A 113 -10.60 -18.23 0.30
CA LYS A 113 -11.52 -17.57 -0.63
C LYS A 113 -10.79 -16.99 -1.84
N ILE A 114 -9.69 -16.26 -1.63
CA ILE A 114 -8.90 -15.70 -2.72
C ILE A 114 -8.32 -16.79 -3.62
N ARG A 115 -7.75 -17.86 -3.06
CA ARG A 115 -7.26 -19.00 -3.84
C ARG A 115 -8.34 -19.62 -4.73
N ARG A 116 -9.59 -19.67 -4.26
CA ARG A 116 -10.72 -20.14 -5.07
C ARG A 116 -11.02 -19.16 -6.21
N LEU A 117 -11.04 -17.85 -5.96
CA LEU A 117 -11.25 -16.84 -7.00
C LEU A 117 -10.17 -16.89 -8.07
N ILE A 118 -8.91 -17.07 -7.69
CA ILE A 118 -7.79 -17.23 -8.63
C ILE A 118 -8.05 -18.41 -9.58
N LYS A 119 -8.45 -19.56 -9.04
CA LYS A 119 -8.80 -20.74 -9.86
C LYS A 119 -9.98 -20.47 -10.80
N GLU A 120 -10.98 -19.73 -10.35
CA GLU A 120 -12.15 -19.35 -11.16
C GLU A 120 -11.79 -18.39 -12.30
N VAL A 121 -10.80 -17.51 -12.12
CA VAL A 121 -10.36 -16.55 -13.15
C VAL A 121 -9.40 -17.21 -14.16
N ILE A 122 -8.51 -18.08 -13.68
CA ILE A 122 -7.50 -18.74 -14.53
C ILE A 122 -8.10 -19.89 -15.33
N SER A 123 -9.04 -20.65 -14.78
CA SER A 123 -9.75 -21.68 -15.54
C SER A 123 -10.81 -20.99 -16.38
N PRO A 124 -10.62 -20.83 -17.70
CA PRO A 124 -11.68 -20.30 -18.54
C PRO A 124 -12.74 -21.39 -18.55
N ARG A 125 -13.85 -21.15 -17.83
CA ARG A 125 -15.04 -21.97 -18.05
C ARG A 125 -15.45 -21.73 -19.49
N SER A 126 -15.28 -22.78 -20.28
CA SER A 126 -15.91 -22.99 -21.58
C SER A 126 -17.32 -22.40 -21.55
N CYS A 127 -17.51 -21.31 -22.27
CA CYS A 127 -18.80 -20.82 -22.74
C CYS A 127 -18.58 -20.36 -24.18
#